data_AF-A0A925X5R7-F1
#
_entry.id   AF-A0A925X5R7-F1
#
_cell.length_a   1.000
_cell.length_b   1.000
_cell.length_c   1.000
_cell.angle_alpha   90.00
_cell.angle_beta   90.00
_cell.angle_gamma   90.00
#
_symmetry.space_group_name_H-M   'P 1'
#
loop_
_entity.id
_entity.type
_entity.pdbx_description
1 polymer ?
#
loop_
_entity_poly.entity_id
_entity_poly.type
_entity_poly.pdbx_seq_one_letter_code
_entity_poly.pdbx_strand_id
1 'polypeptide(L)' 'MLDYVKIILQKVSFDKRLFEKELRKAIAALVTDEVENLRVWCYQTFGQIHGAILGKYFSAVA' A
#
# COMPACT_ATOMS: atom_id res chain seq x y z
N MET A 1 -9.49 0.88 -10.06
CA MET A 1 -9.52 0.00 -8.85
C MET A 1 -8.80 0.67 -7.67
N LEU A 2 -7.78 1.48 -7.97
CA LEU A 2 -6.95 2.17 -6.99
C LEU A 2 -7.70 2.94 -5.88
N ASP A 3 -8.74 3.72 -6.18
CA ASP A 3 -9.40 4.53 -5.15
C ASP A 3 -10.12 3.68 -4.09
N TYR A 4 -10.67 2.53 -4.48
CA TYR A 4 -11.26 1.58 -3.54
C TYR A 4 -10.20 0.98 -2.60
N VAL A 5 -9.03 0.64 -3.15
CA VAL A 5 -7.87 0.17 -2.38
C VAL A 5 -7.44 1.24 -1.36
N LYS A 6 -7.35 2.52 -1.75
CA LYS A 6 -6.98 3.61 -0.84
C LYS A 6 -7.92 3.70 0.36
N ILE A 7 -9.23 3.58 0.14
CA ILE A 7 -10.24 3.58 1.21
C ILE A 7 -10.01 2.40 2.17
N ILE A 8 -9.76 1.20 1.64
CA ILE A 8 -9.48 0.02 2.46
C ILE A 8 -8.24 0.26 3.31
N LEU A 9 -7.12 0.66 2.69
CA LEU A 9 -5.86 0.87 3.39
C LEU A 9 -5.97 1.92 4.49
N GLN A 10 -6.70 3.01 4.26
CA GLN A 10 -7.01 3.99 5.32
C GLN A 10 -7.77 3.35 6.47
N LYS A 11 -8.85 2.60 6.17
CA LYS A 11 -9.69 1.96 7.19
C LYS A 11 -8.93 0.93 8.03
N VAL A 12 -7.97 0.23 7.45
CA VAL A 12 -7.20 -0.80 8.17
C VAL A 12 -5.86 -0.32 8.72
N SER A 13 -5.49 0.94 8.48
CA SER A 13 -4.17 1.49 8.84
C SER A 13 -3.85 1.50 10.33
N PHE A 14 -4.87 1.38 11.20
CA PHE A 14 -4.72 1.31 12.65
C PHE A 14 -4.07 0.00 13.14
N ASP A 15 -4.16 -1.08 12.36
CA ASP A 15 -3.57 -2.37 12.69
C ASP A 15 -2.49 -2.72 11.67
N LYS A 16 -1.26 -2.86 12.14
CA LYS A 16 -0.08 -3.15 11.33
C LYS A 16 -0.24 -4.43 10.49
N ARG A 17 -0.78 -5.50 11.09
CA ARG A 17 -0.92 -6.81 10.43
C ARG A 17 -2.03 -6.77 9.38
N LEU A 18 -3.13 -6.08 9.68
CA LEU A 18 -4.23 -5.91 8.74
C LEU A 18 -3.84 -5.01 7.56
N PHE A 19 -3.14 -3.91 7.83
CA PHE A 19 -2.57 -3.04 6.80
C PHE A 19 -1.64 -3.83 5.85
N GLU A 20 -0.69 -4.59 6.39
CA GLU A 20 0.22 -5.43 5.58
C GLU A 20 -0.54 -6.45 4.73
N LYS A 21 -1.61 -7.05 5.27
CA LYS A 21 -2.45 -8.02 4.55
C LYS A 21 -3.18 -7.37 3.37
N GLU A 22 -3.83 -6.24 3.59
CA GLU A 22 -4.59 -5.56 2.52
C GLU A 22 -3.67 -4.89 1.49
N LEU A 23 -2.49 -4.40 1.90
CA LEU A 23 -1.48 -3.88 0.98
C LEU A 23 -1.00 -4.96 0.00
N ARG A 24 -0.73 -6.18 0.49
CA ARG A 24 -0.32 -7.30 -0.37
C ARG A 24 -1.43 -7.65 -1.39
N LYS A 25 -2.69 -7.65 -0.96
CA LYS A 25 -3.82 -7.89 -1.88
C LYS A 25 -3.93 -6.80 -2.93
N ALA A 26 -3.75 -5.54 -2.53
CA ALA A 26 -3.80 -4.41 -3.45
C ALA A 26 -2.72 -4.52 -4.54
N ILE A 27 -1.48 -4.80 -4.17
CA ILE A 27 -0.37 -4.96 -5.12
C ILE A 27 -0.65 -6.10 -6.11
N ALA A 28 -1.27 -7.20 -5.67
CA ALA A 28 -1.61 -8.31 -6.54
C ALA A 28 -2.83 -8.05 -7.45
N ALA A 29 -3.71 -7.11 -7.09
CA ALA A 29 -4.96 -6.85 -7.80
C ALA A 29 -4.89 -5.69 -8.81
N LEU A 30 -3.90 -4.80 -8.67
CA LEU A 30 -3.74 -3.61 -9.49
C LEU A 30 -2.81 -3.88 -10.68
N VAL A 31 -3.02 -3.14 -11.78
CA VAL A 31 -2.09 -3.10 -12.92
C VAL A 31 -0.85 -2.26 -12.56
N THR A 32 0.25 -2.44 -13.30
CA THR A 32 1.55 -1.80 -13.02
C THR A 32 1.45 -0.29 -12.78
N ASP A 33 0.73 0.44 -13.65
CA ASP A 33 0.56 1.90 -13.49
C ASP A 33 -0.22 2.27 -12.21
N GLU A 34 -1.23 1.47 -11.84
CA GLU A 34 -1.96 1.67 -10.59
C GLU A 34 -1.10 1.31 -9.37
N VAL A 35 -0.19 0.32 -9.47
CA VAL A 35 0.74 -0.05 -8.40
C VAL A 35 1.75 1.07 -8.12
N GLU A 36 2.28 1.73 -9.15
CA GLU A 36 3.17 2.88 -8.95
C GLU A 36 2.45 4.07 -8.32
N ASN A 37 1.22 4.35 -8.78
CA ASN A 37 0.39 5.37 -8.13
C ASN A 37 0.05 5.01 -6.67
N LEU A 38 -0.20 3.72 -6.38
CA LEU A 38 -0.41 3.23 -5.03
C LEU A 38 0.84 3.41 -4.16
N ARG A 39 2.02 3.10 -4.69
CA ARG A 39 3.31 3.26 -4.01
C ARG A 39 3.53 4.69 -3.56
N VAL A 40 3.46 5.65 -4.48
CA VAL A 40 3.66 7.07 -4.19
C VAL A 40 2.71 7.53 -3.08
N TRP A 41 1.42 7.21 -3.24
CA TRP A 41 0.40 7.59 -2.27
C TRP A 41 0.60 6.93 -0.89
N CYS A 42 1.00 5.65 -0.85
CA CYS A 42 1.27 4.94 0.40
C CYS A 42 2.44 5.56 1.17
N TYR A 43 3.53 5.94 0.49
CA TYR A 43 4.66 6.61 1.15
C TYR A 43 4.29 7.99 1.67
N GLN A 44 3.49 8.78 0.92
CA GLN A 44 2.99 10.07 1.38
C GLN A 44 2.05 9.95 2.60
N THR A 45 1.18 8.94 2.61
CA THR A 45 0.12 8.81 3.63
C THR A 45 0.59 8.05 4.86
N PHE A 46 1.39 6.98 4.68
CA PHE A 46 1.72 6.03 5.73
C PHE A 46 3.23 5.88 5.97
N GLY A 47 4.09 6.63 5.26
CA GLY A 47 5.55 6.48 5.35
C GLY A 47 6.10 6.58 6.78
N GLN A 48 5.53 7.47 7.61
CA GLN A 48 5.96 7.66 9.00
C GLN A 48 5.61 6.48 9.92
N ILE A 49 4.51 5.78 9.66
CA ILE A 49 3.97 4.73 10.55
C ILE A 49 4.32 3.33 10.03
N HIS A 50 4.19 3.12 8.73
CA HIS A 50 4.30 1.82 8.06
C HIS A 50 5.51 1.73 7.12
N GLY A 51 6.48 2.64 7.22
CA GLY A 51 7.64 2.70 6.30
C GLY A 51 8.38 1.37 6.12
N ALA A 52 8.54 0.57 7.18
CA ALA A 52 9.16 -0.75 7.09
C ALA A 52 8.34 -1.76 6.26
N ILE A 53 7.00 -1.70 6.35
CA ILE A 53 6.11 -2.52 5.51
C ILE A 53 6.20 -2.03 4.06
N LEU A 54 6.13 -0.72 3.83
CA LEU A 54 6.21 -0.17 2.49
C LEU A 54 7.54 -0.53 1.80
N GLY A 55 8.65 -0.43 2.52
CA GLY A 55 9.97 -0.84 2.03
C GLY A 55 10.03 -2.32 1.67
N LYS A 56 9.40 -3.19 2.46
CA LYS A 56 9.35 -4.63 2.17
C LYS A 56 8.61 -4.98 0.88
N TYR A 57 7.53 -4.27 0.55
CA TYR A 57 6.68 -4.64 -0.60
C TYR A 57 6.93 -3.83 -1.87
N PHE A 58 7.44 -2.59 -1.75
CA PHE A 58 7.75 -1.74 -2.90
C PHE A 58 9.24 -1.71 -3.29
N SER A 59 10.11 -2.43 -2.57
CA SER A 59 11.56 -2.49 -2.90
C SER A 59 11.88 -3.25 -4.20
N ALA A 60 10.93 -4.01 -4.74
CA ALA A 60 11.12 -4.77 -5.98
C ALA A 60 10.73 -4.00 -7.26
N VAL A 61 10.27 -2.74 -7.14
CA VAL A 61 9.97 -1.90 -8.30
C VAL A 61 11.07 -0.84 -8.44
N ALA A 62 12.14 -1.24 -9.12
CA ALA A 62 13.21 -0.39 -9.63
C ALA A 62 13.35 -0.64 -11.13
#